data_AF-A0AAP6BKZ8-F1
#
_entry.id   AF-A0AAP6BKZ8-F1
#
_cell.length_a   1.000
_cell.length_b   1.000
_cell.length_c   1.000
_cell.angle_alpha   90.00
_cell.angle_beta   90.00
_cell.angle_gamma   90.00
#
_symmetry.space_group_name_H-M   'P 1'
#
loop_
_entity.id
_entity.type
_entity.pdbx_description
1 polymer ?
#
loop_
_entity_poly.entity_id
_entity_poly.type
_entity_poly.pdbx_seq_one_letter_code
_entity_poly.pdbx_strand_id
1 'polypeptide(L)'
;MFAAYATTRGRALVDRELYLPKSWTDDCDRCRAAHVPDERAFATKPDLAKAIVLRAIASPLPITWVTADAAYGQEWRLPRMLEETGLGHVLAVPKSQQVPHFGRIDHLFSQAPDEAWEKHSCGDGAKGPRIYH
;
A
#
# COMPACT_ATOMS: atom_id res chain seq x y z
N MET A 1 -5.28 2.88 -10.24
CA MET A 1 -4.26 2.38 -9.30
C MET A 1 -3.58 1.20 -9.94
N PHE A 2 -2.31 0.99 -9.66
CA PHE A 2 -1.51 -0.05 -10.29
C PHE A 2 -0.70 -0.78 -9.22
N ALA A 3 -0.50 -2.08 -9.40
CA ALA A 3 0.54 -2.82 -8.70
C ALA A 3 1.69 -3.13 -9.65
N ALA A 4 2.90 -3.01 -9.12
CA ALA A 4 4.12 -3.39 -9.81
C ALA A 4 4.81 -4.51 -9.03
N TYR A 5 5.25 -5.55 -9.74
CA TYR A 5 6.16 -6.54 -9.18
C TYR A 5 7.59 -6.08 -9.47
N ALA A 6 8.40 -5.98 -8.41
CA ALA A 6 9.75 -5.47 -8.47
C ALA A 6 10.76 -6.55 -8.06
N THR A 7 11.84 -6.63 -8.81
CA THR A 7 12.99 -7.52 -8.56
C THR A 7 14.28 -6.73 -8.75
N THR A 8 15.42 -7.35 -8.45
CA THR A 8 16.75 -6.77 -8.75
C THR A 8 16.97 -6.51 -10.24
N ARG A 9 16.23 -7.18 -11.13
CA ARG A 9 16.33 -7.00 -12.59
C ARG A 9 15.42 -5.91 -13.15
N GLY A 10 14.50 -5.38 -12.36
CA GLY A 10 13.56 -4.36 -12.80
C GLY A 10 12.15 -4.55 -12.23
N ARG A 11 11.20 -3.81 -12.82
CA ARG A 11 9.81 -3.75 -12.38
C ARG A 11 8.85 -3.89 -13.55
N ALA A 12 7.73 -4.58 -13.32
CA ALA A 12 6.65 -4.71 -14.30
C ALA A 12 5.29 -4.44 -13.63
N LEU A 13 4.37 -3.79 -14.35
CA LEU A 13 2.98 -3.70 -13.90
C LEU A 13 2.33 -5.08 -14.01
N VAL A 14 1.73 -5.53 -12.91
CA VAL A 14 1.11 -6.87 -12.83
C VAL A 14 -0.39 -6.82 -12.64
N ASP A 15 -0.92 -5.71 -12.15
CA ASP A 15 -2.37 -5.53 -11.96
C ASP A 15 -2.74 -4.04 -11.92
N ARG A 16 -4.03 -3.75 -12.09
CA ARG A 16 -4.63 -2.42 -12.06
C ARG A 16 -6.07 -2.44 -11.60
N GLU A 17 -6.48 -1.34 -10.97
CA GLU A 17 -7.88 -1.04 -10.69
C GLU A 17 -8.20 0.41 -11.05
N LEU A 18 -9.35 0.62 -11.69
CA LEU A 18 -9.84 1.96 -12.00
C LEU A 18 -10.59 2.53 -10.80
N TYR A 19 -10.09 3.60 -10.20
CA TYR A 19 -10.85 4.34 -9.21
C TYR A 19 -11.89 5.21 -9.93
N LEU A 20 -13.15 5.04 -9.58
CA LEU A 20 -14.26 5.89 -10.03
C LEU A 20 -14.87 6.56 -8.79
N PRO A 21 -15.04 7.89 -8.80
CA PRO A 21 -15.79 8.56 -7.73
C PRO A 21 -17.26 8.16 -7.82
N LYS A 22 -17.99 8.30 -6.72
CA LYS A 22 -19.40 7.88 -6.63
C LYS A 22 -20.29 8.53 -7.68
N SER A 23 -20.03 9.80 -8.02
CA SER A 23 -20.76 10.51 -9.08
C SER A 23 -20.62 9.92 -10.48
N TRP A 24 -19.62 9.08 -10.73
CA TRP A 24 -19.51 8.32 -11.98
C TRP A 24 -20.32 7.02 -11.89
N THR A 25 -20.19 6.27 -10.79
CA THR A 25 -20.88 4.98 -10.64
C THR A 25 -22.40 5.14 -10.50
N ASP A 26 -22.87 6.33 -10.09
CA ASP A 26 -24.29 6.69 -10.05
C ASP A 26 -24.85 7.10 -11.43
N ASP A 27 -24.00 7.24 -12.46
CA ASP A 27 -24.36 7.59 -13.84
C ASP A 27 -24.00 6.44 -14.80
N CYS A 28 -24.94 5.50 -14.96
CA CYS A 28 -24.74 4.29 -15.76
C CYS A 28 -24.47 4.59 -17.24
N ASP A 29 -25.14 5.59 -17.82
CA ASP A 29 -24.99 5.91 -19.24
C ASP A 29 -23.60 6.49 -19.51
N ARG A 30 -23.11 7.36 -18.63
CA ARG A 30 -21.73 7.85 -18.68
C ARG A 30 -20.71 6.73 -18.50
N CYS A 31 -20.94 5.80 -17.57
CA CYS A 31 -20.07 4.64 -17.37
C CYS A 31 -20.00 3.77 -18.63
N ARG A 32 -21.14 3.44 -19.25
CA ARG A 32 -21.23 2.65 -20.48
C ARG A 32 -20.54 3.34 -21.65
N ALA A 33 -20.72 4.66 -21.79
CA ALA A 33 -20.03 5.46 -22.81
C ALA A 33 -18.50 5.41 -22.64
N ALA A 34 -18.00 5.22 -21.42
CA ALA A 34 -16.58 5.02 -21.11
C ALA A 34 -16.16 3.54 -21.06
N HIS A 35 -17.03 2.61 -21.48
CA HIS A 35 -16.82 1.15 -21.42
C HIS A 35 -16.53 0.60 -20.03
N VAL A 36 -17.07 1.24 -19.00
CA VAL A 36 -17.08 0.72 -17.62
C VAL A 36 -18.16 -0.36 -17.52
N PRO A 37 -17.85 -1.56 -16.99
CA PRO A 37 -18.85 -2.62 -16.81
C PRO A 37 -19.99 -2.21 -15.86
N ASP A 38 -21.20 -2.71 -16.12
CA ASP A 38 -22.41 -2.38 -15.36
C ASP A 38 -22.33 -2.84 -13.89
N GLU A 39 -21.58 -3.91 -13.61
CA GLU A 39 -21.34 -4.41 -12.26
C GLU A 39 -20.40 -3.54 -11.42
N ARG A 40 -19.83 -2.47 -12.01
CA ARG A 40 -18.85 -1.62 -11.32
C ARG A 40 -19.53 -0.70 -10.30
N ALA A 41 -19.54 -1.14 -9.05
CA ALA A 41 -19.93 -0.30 -7.91
C ALA A 41 -18.80 0.64 -7.44
N PHE A 42 -19.18 1.67 -6.68
CA PHE A 42 -18.21 2.53 -6.00
C PHE A 42 -17.34 1.70 -5.03
N ALA A 43 -16.04 1.89 -5.10
CA ALA A 43 -15.07 1.28 -4.20
C ALA A 43 -14.03 2.33 -3.78
N THR A 44 -13.63 2.29 -2.52
CA THR A 44 -12.58 3.19 -2.03
C THR A 44 -11.22 2.76 -2.57
N LYS A 45 -10.22 3.67 -2.58
CA LYS A 45 -8.86 3.31 -2.96
C LYS A 45 -8.29 2.18 -2.08
N PRO A 46 -8.46 2.17 -0.75
CA PRO A 46 -8.05 1.01 0.06
C PRO A 46 -8.71 -0.30 -0.36
N ASP A 47 -10.02 -0.30 -0.66
CA ASP A 47 -10.72 -1.53 -1.08
C ASP A 47 -10.17 -2.07 -2.41
N LEU A 48 -9.95 -1.18 -3.38
CA LEU A 48 -9.34 -1.54 -4.65
C LEU A 48 -7.89 -2.05 -4.48
N ALA A 49 -7.13 -1.50 -3.53
CA ALA A 49 -5.77 -1.96 -3.26
C ALA A 49 -5.75 -3.36 -2.65
N LYS A 50 -6.67 -3.63 -1.71
CA LYS A 50 -6.86 -4.99 -1.17
C LYS A 50 -7.20 -5.99 -2.27
N ALA A 51 -8.13 -5.64 -3.16
CA ALA A 51 -8.48 -6.50 -4.29
C ALA A 51 -7.28 -6.81 -5.19
N ILE A 52 -6.46 -5.80 -5.51
CA ILE A 52 -5.21 -5.99 -6.27
C ILE A 52 -4.25 -6.93 -5.53
N VAL A 53 -4.00 -6.70 -4.25
CA VAL A 53 -3.08 -7.53 -3.46
C VAL A 53 -3.56 -8.98 -3.41
N LEU A 54 -4.85 -9.21 -3.15
CA LEU A 54 -5.43 -10.55 -3.10
C LEU A 54 -5.30 -11.30 -4.42
N ARG A 55 -5.48 -10.62 -5.56
CA ARG A 55 -5.24 -11.23 -6.88
C ARG A 55 -3.76 -11.49 -7.14
N ALA A 56 -2.89 -10.58 -6.72
CA ALA A 56 -1.45 -10.74 -6.89
C ALA A 56 -0.92 -11.95 -6.10
N ILE A 57 -1.33 -12.14 -4.84
CA ILE A 57 -0.93 -13.30 -4.03
C ILE A 57 -1.52 -14.62 -4.54
N ALA A 58 -2.68 -14.58 -5.22
CA ALA A 58 -3.28 -15.74 -5.86
C ALA A 58 -2.64 -16.09 -7.22
N SER A 59 -1.74 -15.23 -7.72
CA SER A 59 -1.00 -15.47 -8.96
C SER A 59 0.21 -16.38 -8.72
N PRO A 60 0.80 -16.98 -9.77
CA PRO A 60 2.02 -17.78 -9.65
C PRO A 60 3.30 -16.94 -9.39
N LEU A 61 3.18 -15.62 -9.20
CA LEU A 61 4.33 -14.77 -8.89
C LEU A 61 4.83 -15.07 -7.47
N PRO A 62 6.16 -15.23 -7.26
CA PRO A 62 6.72 -15.47 -5.94
C PRO A 62 6.81 -14.14 -5.17
N ILE A 63 5.66 -13.63 -4.74
CA ILE A 63 5.54 -12.39 -3.96
C ILE A 63 5.73 -12.74 -2.48
N THR A 64 6.72 -12.10 -1.85
CA THR A 64 7.06 -12.35 -0.44
C THR A 64 6.78 -11.16 0.47
N TRP A 65 6.64 -9.95 -0.10
CA TRP A 65 6.27 -8.76 0.65
C TRP A 65 5.61 -7.70 -0.24
N VAL A 66 4.92 -6.75 0.40
CA VAL A 66 4.24 -5.61 -0.25
C VAL A 66 4.68 -4.29 0.37
N THR A 67 4.74 -3.24 -0.45
CA THR A 67 4.91 -1.87 0.01
C THR A 67 3.98 -0.90 -0.69
N ALA A 68 3.56 0.14 0.03
CA ALA A 68 2.71 1.20 -0.47
C ALA A 68 2.86 2.48 0.37
N ASP A 69 2.36 3.59 -0.16
CA ASP A 69 2.41 4.90 0.47
C ASP A 69 1.43 5.05 1.66
N ALA A 70 1.49 6.23 2.29
CA ALA A 70 0.71 6.56 3.48
C ALA A 70 -0.81 6.54 3.28
N ALA A 71 -1.30 6.72 2.04
CA ALA A 71 -2.72 6.64 1.77
C ALA A 71 -3.28 5.23 2.03
N TYR A 72 -2.43 4.20 1.93
CA TYR A 72 -2.80 2.80 2.17
C TYR A 72 -2.41 2.32 3.57
N GLY A 73 -1.26 2.74 4.10
CA GLY A 73 -0.83 2.31 5.44
C GLY A 73 -1.64 2.90 6.59
N GLN A 74 -2.27 4.07 6.40
CA GLN A 74 -3.16 4.63 7.42
C GLN A 74 -4.47 3.85 7.61
N GLU A 75 -4.86 3.03 6.63
CA GLU A 75 -6.07 2.20 6.69
C GLU A 75 -5.72 0.87 7.35
N TRP A 76 -6.09 0.73 8.63
CA TRP A 76 -5.66 -0.39 9.47
C TRP A 76 -6.05 -1.78 8.97
N ARG A 77 -7.08 -1.91 8.13
CA ARG A 77 -7.50 -3.23 7.63
C ARG A 77 -6.56 -3.78 6.57
N LEU A 78 -5.82 -2.93 5.84
CA LEU A 78 -4.85 -3.43 4.85
C LEU A 78 -3.62 -4.10 5.52
N PRO A 79 -2.89 -3.48 6.46
CA PRO A 79 -1.83 -4.17 7.21
C PRO A 79 -2.33 -5.46 7.87
N ARG A 80 -3.49 -5.41 8.53
CA ARG A 80 -4.09 -6.58 9.17
C ARG A 80 -4.36 -7.72 8.18
N MET A 81 -4.92 -7.41 7.01
CA MET A 81 -5.15 -8.41 5.97
C MET A 81 -3.82 -9.02 5.48
N LEU A 82 -2.77 -8.21 5.31
CA LEU A 82 -1.44 -8.70 4.93
C LEU A 82 -0.87 -9.66 5.99
N GLU A 83 -1.00 -9.31 7.27
CA GLU A 83 -0.62 -10.17 8.40
C GLU A 83 -1.40 -11.50 8.41
N GLU A 84 -2.71 -11.46 8.20
CA GLU A 84 -3.57 -12.65 8.13
C GLU A 84 -3.20 -13.57 6.95
N THR A 85 -2.66 -13.01 5.86
CA THR A 85 -2.12 -13.79 4.73
C THR A 85 -0.68 -14.29 4.93
N GLY A 86 -0.02 -13.91 6.03
CA GLY A 86 1.39 -14.22 6.29
C GLY A 86 2.38 -13.47 5.39
N LEU A 87 1.94 -12.40 4.72
CA LEU A 87 2.76 -11.64 3.79
C LEU A 87 3.52 -10.51 4.51
N GLY A 88 4.83 -10.44 4.31
CA GLY A 88 5.64 -9.34 4.83
C GLY A 88 5.16 -8.00 4.25
N HIS A 89 5.25 -6.91 5.02
CA HIS A 89 4.84 -5.61 4.50
C HIS A 89 5.65 -4.46 5.08
N VAL A 90 5.81 -3.42 4.25
CA VAL A 90 6.38 -2.12 4.64
C VAL A 90 5.47 -1.04 4.10
N LEU A 91 4.61 -0.49 4.96
CA LEU A 91 3.63 0.53 4.57
C LEU A 91 4.00 1.84 5.24
N ALA A 92 4.07 2.92 4.47
CA ALA A 92 4.22 4.24 5.05
C ALA A 92 2.95 4.59 5.85
N VAL A 93 3.11 5.33 6.94
CA VAL A 93 2.00 5.88 7.73
C VAL A 93 2.26 7.37 7.99
N PRO A 94 1.22 8.21 8.12
CA PRO A 94 1.44 9.59 8.55
C PRO A 94 2.00 9.61 9.97
N LYS A 95 2.86 10.59 10.28
CA LYS A 95 3.41 10.76 11.65
C LYS A 95 2.32 10.92 12.72
N SER A 96 1.13 11.38 12.32
CA SER A 96 -0.04 11.56 13.18
C SER A 96 -0.94 10.32 13.27
N GLN A 97 -0.49 9.17 12.76
CA GLN A 97 -1.25 7.91 12.80
C GLN A 97 -1.66 7.60 14.24
N GLN A 98 -2.93 7.26 14.43
CA GLN A 98 -3.45 6.83 15.72
C GLN A 98 -3.20 5.33 15.88
N VAL A 99 -2.55 4.96 16.98
CA VAL A 99 -2.36 3.59 17.41
C VAL A 99 -3.33 3.31 18.56
N PRO A 100 -4.20 2.28 18.46
CA PRO A 100 -5.16 1.96 19.51
C PRO A 100 -4.47 1.85 20.86
N HIS A 101 -5.03 2.50 21.89
CA HIS A 101 -4.51 2.56 23.27
C HIS A 101 -3.22 3.35 23.49
N PHE A 102 -2.48 3.71 22.44
CA PHE A 102 -1.20 4.44 22.54
C PHE A 102 -1.26 5.88 22.00
N GLY A 103 -2.33 6.25 21.29
CA GLY A 103 -2.49 7.61 20.74
C GLY A 103 -1.64 7.82 19.48
N ARG A 104 -1.15 9.04 19.28
CA ARG A 104 -0.37 9.37 18.06
C ARG A 104 1.01 8.73 18.08
N ILE A 105 1.38 8.13 16.95
CA ILE A 105 2.66 7.43 16.81
C ILE A 105 3.87 8.33 16.98
N ASP A 106 3.83 9.60 16.57
CA ASP A 106 4.94 10.55 16.75
C ASP A 106 5.23 10.88 18.21
N HIS A 107 4.21 10.86 19.08
CA HIS A 107 4.43 11.03 20.52
C HIS A 107 5.15 9.81 21.11
N LEU A 108 4.84 8.60 20.65
CA LEU A 108 5.53 7.38 21.07
C LEU A 108 7.00 7.39 20.66
N PHE A 109 7.28 7.78 19.42
CA PHE A 109 8.66 7.87 18.93
C PHE A 109 9.47 8.94 19.66
N SER A 110 8.85 10.05 20.08
CA SER A 110 9.54 11.09 20.87
C SER A 110 9.97 10.62 22.27
N GLN A 111 9.39 9.51 22.76
CA GLN A 111 9.71 8.93 24.06
C GLN A 111 10.66 7.73 23.95
N ALA A 112 10.98 7.28 22.73
CA ALA A 112 11.89 6.16 22.53
C ALA A 112 13.33 6.59 22.86
N PRO A 113 14.10 5.77 23.61
CA PRO A 113 15.49 6.08 23.91
C PRO A 113 16.35 6.03 22.64
N ASP A 114 17.48 6.72 22.64
CA ASP A 114 18.35 6.83 21.45
C ASP A 114 18.83 5.45 20.96
N GLU A 115 19.01 4.49 21.88
CA GLU A 115 19.42 3.12 21.57
C GLU A 115 18.33 2.28 20.88
N ALA A 116 17.07 2.72 20.88
CA ALA A 116 15.98 2.04 20.19
C ALA A 116 15.99 2.27 18.67
N TRP A 117 16.82 3.20 18.19
CA TRP A 117 16.88 3.58 16.78
C TRP A 117 18.04 2.89 16.07
N GLU A 118 17.71 2.07 15.06
CA GLU A 118 18.70 1.48 14.16
C GLU A 118 18.62 2.14 12.79
N LYS A 119 19.78 2.53 12.24
CA LYS A 119 19.87 3.09 10.89
C LYS A 119 20.11 1.98 9.88
N HIS A 120 19.15 1.83 8.97
CA HIS A 120 19.24 0.90 7.85
C HIS A 120 19.54 1.67 6.55
N SER A 121 20.46 1.14 5.74
CA SER A 121 20.75 1.73 4.43
C SER A 121 19.68 1.35 3.41
N CYS A 122 19.30 2.27 2.52
CA CYS A 122 18.45 2.00 1.37
C CYS A 122 19.20 1.28 0.21
N GLY A 123 20.23 0.51 0.54
CA GLY A 123 21.16 -0.13 -0.39
C GLY A 123 22.27 0.78 -0.89
N ASP A 124 23.24 0.17 -1.57
CA ASP A 124 24.43 0.86 -2.06
C ASP A 124 24.09 1.86 -3.16
N GLY A 125 24.69 3.04 -3.05
CA GLY A 125 24.72 4.06 -4.09
C GLY A 125 26.12 4.17 -4.70
N ALA A 126 26.28 5.09 -5.64
CA ALA A 126 27.55 5.33 -6.32
C ALA A 126 28.71 5.77 -5.38
N LYS A 127 28.41 6.10 -4.12
CA LYS A 127 29.38 6.54 -3.09
C LYS A 127 29.34 5.68 -1.81
N GLY A 128 28.85 4.45 -1.89
CA GLY A 128 28.62 3.58 -0.74
C GLY A 128 27.17 3.58 -0.23
N PRO A 129 26.90 3.06 0.98
CA PRO A 129 25.56 2.87 1.50
C PRO A 129 24.75 4.19 1.53
N ARG A 130 23.55 4.18 0.94
CA ARG A 130 22.66 5.35 1.00
C ARG A 130 21.99 5.39 2.36
N ILE A 131 22.39 6.34 3.20
CA ILE A 131 21.82 6.62 4.51
C ILE A 131 21.20 8.02 4.42
N TYR A 132 19.93 8.14 4.80
CA TYR A 132 19.21 9.41 4.84
C TYR A 132 19.09 9.88 6.29
N HIS A 133 19.12 11.20 6.49
CA HIS A 133 19.06 11.88 7.80
C HIS A 133 17.72 12.58 7.99
#